data_AF-A0AAW4BQY9-F1
#
_entry.id   AF-A0AAW4BQY9-F1
#
_cell.length_a   1.000
_cell.length_b   1.000
_cell.length_c   1.000
_cell.angle_alpha   90.00
_cell.angle_beta   90.00
_cell.angle_gamma   90.00
#
_symmetry.space_group_name_H-M   'P 1'
#
loop_
_entity.id
_entity.type
_entity.pdbx_description
1 polymer ?
#
loop_
_entity_poly.entity_id
_entity_poly.type
_entity_poly.pdbx_seq_one_letter_code
_entity_poly.pdbx_strand_id
1 'polypeptide(L)'
;FVTGKQTLVPLAGPANRQGRMAADNMLGRNESYQGTQGTAICKIFDLAVASTGKNEKQLKRDGVEYEKVYVHTASHASYYPGAEIVSFKMLFDPQNGKIFGAQAVGKDG
;
A
#
# COMPACT_ATOMS: atom_id res chain seq x y z
N PHE A 1 -8.66 1.06 -5.82
CA PHE A 1 -9.42 0.49 -4.69
C PHE A 1 -9.90 1.57 -3.74
N VAL A 2 -9.06 2.17 -2.89
CA VAL A 2 -9.46 3.16 -1.85
C VAL A 2 -10.46 4.26 -2.27
N THR A 3 -10.24 4.87 -3.45
CA THR A 3 -11.02 6.01 -3.97
C THR A 3 -11.96 5.64 -5.11
N GLY A 4 -11.96 4.39 -5.57
CA GLY A 4 -12.69 3.97 -6.79
C GLY A 4 -12.21 4.59 -8.12
N LYS A 5 -11.37 5.63 -8.09
CA LYS A 5 -10.85 6.29 -9.29
C LYS A 5 -9.94 5.38 -10.11
N GLN A 6 -10.06 5.44 -11.43
CA GLN A 6 -9.14 4.77 -12.36
C GLN A 6 -7.72 5.31 -12.17
N THR A 7 -6.74 4.41 -12.14
CA THR A 7 -5.34 4.77 -11.95
C THR A 7 -4.44 3.75 -12.61
N LEU A 8 -3.29 4.19 -13.11
CA LEU A 8 -2.27 3.31 -13.64
C LEU A 8 -1.41 2.78 -12.50
N VAL A 9 -1.37 1.45 -12.34
CA VAL A 9 -0.55 0.74 -11.34
C VAL A 9 0.18 -0.40 -12.06
N PRO A 10 1.30 -0.11 -12.75
CA PRO A 10 2.01 -1.07 -13.58
C PRO A 10 2.86 -1.99 -12.69
N LEU A 11 2.22 -2.95 -12.03
CA LEU A 11 2.86 -3.92 -11.14
C LEU A 11 2.56 -5.34 -11.62
N ALA A 12 3.50 -6.26 -11.43
CA ALA A 12 3.38 -7.65 -11.87
C ALA A 12 2.14 -8.37 -11.27
N GLY A 13 1.83 -8.12 -10.00
CA GLY A 13 0.68 -8.74 -9.31
C GLY A 13 -0.68 -8.39 -9.95
N PRO A 14 -1.03 -7.11 -10.10
CA PRO A 14 -2.17 -6.67 -10.89
C PRO A 14 -2.17 -7.21 -12.32
N ALA A 15 -1.04 -7.15 -13.03
CA ALA A 15 -0.93 -7.60 -14.42
C ALA A 15 -1.27 -9.10 -14.57
N ASN A 16 -0.70 -9.97 -13.73
CA ASN A 16 -0.98 -11.41 -13.78
C ASN A 16 -2.45 -11.73 -13.47
N ARG A 17 -3.06 -11.03 -12.48
CA ARG A 17 -4.48 -11.21 -12.14
C ARG A 17 -5.40 -10.76 -13.26
N GLN A 18 -5.11 -9.60 -13.86
CA GLN A 18 -5.89 -9.07 -14.97
C GLN A 18 -5.74 -9.93 -16.22
N GLY A 19 -4.55 -10.47 -16.50
CA GLY A 19 -4.32 -11.39 -17.61
C GLY A 19 -5.10 -12.70 -17.48
N ARG A 20 -5.09 -13.32 -16.29
CA ARG A 20 -5.90 -14.51 -16.02
C ARG A 20 -7.39 -14.22 -16.18
N MET A 21 -7.87 -13.13 -15.60
CA MET A 21 -9.26 -12.70 -15.70
C MET A 21 -9.69 -12.46 -17.15
N ALA A 22 -8.82 -11.88 -17.97
CA ALA A 22 -9.09 -11.69 -19.39
C ALA A 22 -9.29 -13.05 -20.09
N ALA A 23 -8.42 -14.03 -19.84
CA ALA A 23 -8.56 -15.37 -20.38
C ALA A 23 -9.83 -16.08 -19.89
N ASP A 24 -10.13 -16.00 -18.60
CA ASP A 24 -11.33 -16.57 -17.99
C ASP A 24 -12.61 -16.00 -18.62
N ASN A 25 -12.67 -14.68 -18.83
CA ASN A 25 -13.79 -14.02 -19.46
C ASN A 25 -13.90 -14.35 -20.96
N MET A 26 -12.78 -14.50 -21.67
CA MET A 26 -12.78 -15.00 -23.06
C MET A 26 -13.38 -16.42 -23.16
N LEU A 27 -13.25 -17.23 -22.11
CA LEU A 27 -13.79 -18.59 -22.03
C LEU A 27 -15.22 -18.65 -21.42
N GLY A 28 -15.89 -17.50 -21.28
CA GLY A 28 -17.30 -17.42 -20.87
C GLY A 28 -17.53 -17.34 -19.36
N ARG A 29 -16.49 -17.14 -18.55
CA ARG A 29 -16.65 -16.78 -17.12
C ARG A 29 -17.08 -15.31 -17.01
N ASN A 30 -17.65 -14.94 -15.87
CA ASN A 30 -18.05 -13.57 -15.57
C ASN A 30 -17.27 -13.04 -14.34
N GLU A 31 -15.98 -12.81 -14.55
CA GLU A 31 -15.05 -12.32 -13.54
C GLU A 31 -14.91 -10.79 -13.62
N SER A 32 -14.92 -10.11 -12.46
CA SER A 32 -14.78 -8.65 -12.38
C SER A 32 -13.60 -8.23 -11.50
N TYR A 33 -12.85 -7.23 -11.97
CA TYR A 33 -11.66 -6.77 -11.27
C TYR A 33 -12.02 -5.88 -10.07
N GLN A 34 -11.73 -6.37 -8.86
CA GLN A 34 -12.03 -5.66 -7.61
C GLN A 34 -11.07 -4.49 -7.32
N GLY A 35 -10.17 -4.19 -8.25
CA GLY A 35 -9.15 -3.15 -8.11
C GLY A 35 -7.92 -3.64 -7.36
N THR A 36 -6.95 -2.72 -7.23
CA THR A 36 -5.73 -2.93 -6.47
C THR A 36 -5.48 -1.75 -5.54
N GLN A 37 -4.75 -2.01 -4.45
CA GLN A 37 -4.27 -1.00 -3.52
C GLN A 37 -3.01 -0.28 -4.03
N GLY A 38 -2.30 -0.86 -5.00
CA GLY A 38 -1.00 -0.31 -5.44
C GLY A 38 0.13 -0.60 -4.47
N THR A 39 0.07 -1.74 -3.78
CA THR A 39 1.12 -2.19 -2.87
C THR A 39 2.42 -2.46 -3.61
N ALA A 40 3.51 -1.85 -3.16
CA ALA A 40 4.85 -2.02 -3.70
C ALA A 40 5.90 -2.02 -2.59
N ILE A 41 6.98 -2.75 -2.82
CA ILE A 41 8.14 -2.81 -1.93
C ILE A 41 9.42 -2.79 -2.77
N CYS A 42 10.43 -2.08 -2.31
CA CYS A 42 11.78 -2.12 -2.88
C CYS A 42 12.84 -2.23 -1.77
N LYS A 43 13.98 -2.83 -2.09
CA LYS A 43 15.16 -2.85 -1.24
C LYS A 43 16.13 -1.78 -1.72
N ILE A 44 16.58 -0.92 -0.81
CA ILE A 44 17.58 0.12 -1.06
C ILE A 44 18.68 -0.06 -0.01
N PHE A 45 19.84 -0.56 -0.44
CA PHE A 45 20.88 -1.07 0.47
C PHE A 45 20.27 -2.08 1.45
N ASP A 46 20.39 -1.86 2.76
CA ASP A 46 19.84 -2.70 3.80
C ASP A 46 18.40 -2.34 4.20
N LEU A 47 17.79 -1.31 3.57
CA LEU A 47 16.45 -0.87 3.89
C LEU A 47 15.40 -1.52 2.98
N ALA A 48 14.35 -2.05 3.58
CA ALA A 48 13.09 -2.29 2.91
C ALA A 48 12.24 -1.01 2.95
N VAL A 49 11.74 -0.59 1.79
CA VAL A 49 10.84 0.56 1.62
C VAL A 49 9.56 0.06 0.99
N ALA A 50 8.47 0.09 1.75
CA ALA A 50 7.17 -0.41 1.33
C ALA A 50 6.11 0.69 1.35
N SER A 51 5.13 0.58 0.46
CA SER A 51 3.95 1.44 0.44
C SER A 51 2.72 0.68 -0.03
N THR A 52 1.56 1.11 0.43
CA THR A 52 0.26 0.59 0.01
C THR A 52 -0.80 1.69 0.07
N GLY A 53 -1.75 1.70 -0.87
CA GLY A 53 -2.78 2.73 -0.94
C GLY A 53 -2.28 4.06 -1.49
N LYS A 54 -2.97 5.15 -1.12
CA LYS A 54 -2.68 6.51 -1.56
C LYS A 54 -1.55 7.13 -0.75
N ASN A 55 -0.78 8.01 -1.38
CA ASN A 55 0.17 8.88 -0.70
C ASN A 55 -0.36 10.32 -0.58
N GLU A 56 0.31 11.15 0.22
CA GLU A 56 -0.08 12.55 0.46
C GLU A 56 -0.20 13.36 -0.84
N LYS A 57 0.72 13.16 -1.81
CA LYS A 57 0.68 13.88 -3.09
C LYS A 57 -0.59 13.55 -3.88
N GLN A 58 -1.00 12.29 -3.88
CA GLN A 58 -2.23 11.85 -4.54
C GLN A 58 -3.48 12.36 -3.82
N LEU A 59 -3.51 12.31 -2.48
CA LEU A 59 -4.65 12.83 -1.71
C LEU A 59 -4.83 14.34 -1.88
N LYS A 60 -3.72 15.11 -1.81
CA LYS A 60 -3.73 16.55 -2.09
C LYS A 60 -4.23 16.88 -3.49
N ARG A 61 -3.73 16.16 -4.51
CA ARG A 61 -4.18 16.34 -5.90
C ARG A 61 -5.66 16.01 -6.06
N ASP A 62 -6.16 15.02 -5.34
CA ASP A 62 -7.54 14.56 -5.43
C ASP A 62 -8.51 15.41 -4.58
N GLY A 63 -8.01 16.40 -3.83
CA GLY A 63 -8.81 17.26 -2.95
C GLY A 63 -9.39 16.52 -1.72
N VAL A 64 -8.77 15.41 -1.32
CA VAL A 64 -9.25 14.57 -0.21
C VAL A 64 -8.62 15.05 1.09
N GLU A 65 -9.45 15.41 2.06
CA GLU A 65 -9.03 15.69 3.44
C GLU A 65 -8.45 14.41 4.08
N TYR A 66 -7.32 14.53 4.77
CA TYR A 66 -6.67 13.42 5.44
C TYR A 66 -5.86 13.90 6.62
N GLU A 67 -5.75 13.05 7.63
CA GLU A 67 -4.77 13.16 8.70
C GLU A 67 -3.68 12.10 8.58
N LYS A 68 -2.57 12.32 9.28
CA LYS A 68 -1.43 11.41 9.26
C LYS A 68 -0.84 11.16 10.63
N VAL A 69 -0.40 9.92 10.83
CA VAL A 69 0.35 9.51 12.02
C VAL A 69 1.65 8.86 11.62
N TYR A 70 2.69 9.12 12.42
CA TYR A 70 4.01 8.51 12.30
C TYR A 70 4.30 7.74 13.56
N VAL A 71 4.84 6.54 13.41
CA VAL A 71 5.25 5.69 14.52
C VAL A 71 6.62 5.12 14.20
N HIS A 72 7.50 5.10 15.21
CA HIS A 72 8.84 4.55 15.11
C HIS A 72 8.98 3.46 16.17
N THR A 73 8.85 2.21 15.76
CA THR A 73 8.81 1.05 16.67
C THR A 73 9.93 0.08 16.36
N ALA A 74 10.36 -0.67 17.36
CA ALA A 74 11.29 -1.77 17.17
C ALA A 74 10.68 -2.87 16.28
N SER A 75 11.51 -3.54 15.46
CA SER A 75 11.12 -4.64 14.57
C SER A 75 10.56 -5.84 15.33
N HIS A 76 11.02 -6.03 16.57
CA HIS A 76 10.53 -7.03 17.51
C HIS A 76 10.66 -6.53 18.96
N ALA A 77 10.28 -7.36 19.94
CA ALA A 77 10.33 -7.00 21.34
C ALA A 77 11.74 -6.59 21.78
N SER A 78 11.88 -5.38 22.33
CA SER A 78 13.17 -4.73 22.58
C SER A 78 14.04 -5.39 23.66
N TYR A 79 13.48 -6.29 24.47
CA TYR A 79 14.27 -7.09 25.41
C TYR A 79 15.07 -8.19 24.71
N TYR A 80 14.73 -8.55 23.46
CA TYR A 80 15.55 -9.42 22.62
C TYR A 80 16.61 -8.58 21.88
N PRO A 81 17.88 -9.01 21.86
CA PRO A 81 18.95 -8.24 21.23
C PRO A 81 18.81 -8.21 19.70
N GLY A 82 19.23 -7.08 19.10
CA GLY A 82 19.28 -6.92 17.64
C GLY A 82 18.04 -6.24 17.02
N ALA A 83 17.15 -5.68 17.83
CA ALA A 83 15.99 -4.95 17.33
C ALA A 83 16.39 -3.67 16.58
N GLU A 84 15.85 -3.51 15.37
CA GLU A 84 16.04 -2.35 14.51
C GLU A 84 14.77 -1.49 14.50
N ILE A 85 14.90 -0.18 14.27
CA ILE A 85 13.73 0.71 14.20
C ILE A 85 13.08 0.61 12.82
N VAL A 86 11.75 0.45 12.82
CA VAL A 86 10.88 0.58 11.66
C VAL A 86 10.07 1.86 11.77
N SER A 87 10.13 2.67 10.73
CA SER A 87 9.36 3.90 10.60
C SER A 87 8.10 3.64 9.79
N PHE A 88 6.95 3.82 10.43
CA PHE A 88 5.64 3.71 9.83
C PHE A 88 5.01 5.08 9.65
N LYS A 89 4.25 5.20 8.56
CA LYS A 89 3.37 6.34 8.31
C LYS A 89 2.03 5.82 7.82
N MET A 90 0.95 6.34 8.37
CA MET A 90 -0.41 6.01 7.96
C MET A 90 -1.19 7.29 7.64
N LEU A 91 -1.98 7.24 6.58
CA LEU A 91 -2.88 8.30 6.13
C LEU A 91 -4.31 7.82 6.29
N PHE A 92 -5.17 8.62 6.91
CA PHE A 92 -6.55 8.23 7.20
C PHE A 92 -7.52 9.41 7.17
N ASP A 93 -8.80 9.11 7.06
CA ASP A 93 -9.91 10.06 7.14
C ASP A 93 -10.14 10.48 8.61
N PRO A 94 -10.02 11.78 8.96
CA PRO A 94 -10.19 12.23 10.34
C PRO A 94 -11.61 12.07 10.88
N GLN A 95 -12.63 11.95 10.02
CA GLN A 95 -14.03 11.91 10.42
C GLN A 95 -14.49 10.48 10.73
N ASN A 96 -14.03 9.50 9.97
CA ASN A 96 -14.50 8.11 10.06
C ASN A 96 -13.38 7.06 10.25
N GLY A 97 -12.11 7.47 10.27
CA GLY A 97 -10.97 6.59 10.47
C GLY A 97 -10.60 5.71 9.26
N LYS A 98 -11.24 5.89 8.10
CA LYS A 98 -10.92 5.11 6.89
C LYS A 98 -9.46 5.32 6.51
N ILE A 99 -8.71 4.22 6.42
CA ILE A 99 -7.31 4.26 6.02
C ILE A 99 -7.20 4.45 4.51
N PHE A 100 -6.45 5.47 4.09
CA PHE A 100 -6.17 5.77 2.70
C PHE A 100 -4.90 5.12 2.19
N GLY A 101 -3.90 4.95 3.04
CA GLY A 101 -2.64 4.33 2.69
C GLY A 101 -1.65 4.31 3.84
N ALA A 102 -0.60 3.53 3.66
CA ALA A 102 0.49 3.41 4.63
C ALA A 102 1.84 3.26 3.92
N GLN A 103 2.90 3.66 4.61
CA GLN A 103 4.29 3.44 4.22
C GLN A 103 5.07 2.87 5.41
N ALA A 104 6.05 2.03 5.12
CA ALA A 104 6.97 1.48 6.11
C ALA A 104 8.40 1.51 5.55
N VAL A 105 9.35 1.89 6.39
CA VAL A 105 10.79 1.86 6.10
C VAL A 105 11.56 1.32 7.29
N GLY A 106 12.35 0.27 7.08
CA GLY A 106 13.17 -0.34 8.13
C GLY A 106 14.17 -1.32 7.53
N LYS A 107 15.15 -1.75 8.33
CA LYS A 107 16.10 -2.80 7.93
C LYS A 107 15.54 -4.20 8.15
N ASP A 108 14.67 -4.33 9.14
CA ASP A 108 14.12 -5.58 9.65
C ASP A 108 12.72 -5.31 10.21
N GLY A 109 11.81 -6.29 10.19
CA GLY A 109 10.42 -6.12 10.62
C GLY A 109 9.40 -7.01 9.93
#